data_AF-A0A969NEV9-F1
#
_entry.id   AF-A0A969NEV9-F1
#
_cell.length_a   1.000
_cell.length_b   1.000
_cell.length_c   1.000
_cell.angle_alpha   90.00
_cell.angle_beta   90.00
_cell.angle_gamma   90.00
#
_symmetry.space_group_name_H-M   'P 1'
#
loop_
_entity.id
_entity.type
_entity.pdbx_description
1 polymer ?
#
loop_
_entity_poly.entity_id
_entity_poly.type
_entity_poly.pdbx_seq_one_letter_code
_entity_poly.pdbx_strand_id
1 'polypeptide(L)'
;MADRTAFLAKFEQLIEFSKVQDLESHTVAEGNGPVNALNKALRYALNRDFPHLQNVHLSDFKVRILDSDAGTAATTRVLIDFHDGHNNWTTVGASSNIIEASW
;
A
#
# COMPACT_ATOMS: atom_id res chain seq x y z
N MET A 1 2.01 16.80 -18.68
CA MET A 1 1.30 16.97 -17.40
C MET A 1 0.26 15.86 -17.34
N ALA A 2 0.59 14.73 -16.73
CA ALA A 2 -0.30 13.56 -16.71
C ALA A 2 -1.51 13.86 -15.82
N ASP A 3 -2.71 13.59 -16.36
CA ASP A 3 -3.99 13.87 -15.73
C ASP A 3 -4.13 13.07 -14.43
N ARG A 4 -4.22 13.79 -13.31
CA ARG A 4 -4.44 13.26 -11.96
C ARG A 4 -5.67 12.35 -11.88
N THR A 5 -6.65 12.57 -12.75
CA THR A 5 -7.89 11.79 -12.84
C THR A 5 -7.67 10.40 -13.46
N ALA A 6 -6.82 10.30 -14.48
CA ALA A 6 -6.48 9.03 -15.11
C ALA A 6 -5.63 8.14 -14.18
N PHE A 7 -4.81 8.75 -13.32
CA PHE A 7 -3.99 8.03 -12.35
C PHE A 7 -4.82 7.50 -11.17
N LEU A 8 -5.74 8.32 -10.62
CA LEU A 8 -6.64 7.89 -9.56
C LEU A 8 -7.55 6.73 -10.03
N ALA A 9 -8.05 6.76 -11.27
CA ALA A 9 -8.82 5.65 -11.83
C ALA A 9 -8.00 4.34 -11.96
N LYS A 10 -6.69 4.43 -12.24
CA LYS A 10 -5.79 3.27 -12.31
C LYS A 10 -5.42 2.73 -10.92
N PHE A 11 -5.49 3.57 -9.88
CA PHE A 11 -5.22 3.21 -8.50
C PHE A 11 -6.47 2.68 -7.77
N GLU A 12 -7.66 3.21 -8.06
CA GLU A 12 -8.95 2.65 -7.61
C GLU A 12 -9.16 1.24 -8.15
N GLN A 13 -8.75 0.97 -9.40
CA GLN A 13 -8.70 -0.39 -9.95
C GLN A 13 -7.81 -1.35 -9.14
N LEU A 14 -6.88 -0.84 -8.33
CA LEU A 14 -5.95 -1.66 -7.53
C LEU A 14 -6.54 -2.06 -6.17
N ILE A 15 -7.53 -1.32 -5.66
CA ILE A 15 -8.22 -1.60 -4.38
C ILE A 15 -9.57 -2.31 -4.59
N GLU A 16 -10.12 -2.28 -5.82
CA GLU A 16 -11.29 -3.09 -6.21
C GLU A 16 -10.92 -4.50 -6.71
N PHE A 17 -9.82 -5.11 -6.22
CA PHE A 17 -9.48 -6.51 -6.52
C PHE A 17 -10.23 -7.54 -5.65
N SER A 18 -11.00 -7.09 -4.64
CA SER A 18 -11.78 -7.99 -3.77
C SER A 18 -12.90 -8.74 -4.51
N LYS A 19 -13.15 -8.49 -5.81
CA LYS A 19 -14.15 -9.24 -6.57
C LYS A 19 -13.93 -9.29 -8.08
N VAL A 20 -12.69 -9.14 -8.55
CA VAL A 20 -12.37 -9.23 -9.97
C VAL A 20 -11.35 -10.34 -10.16
N GLN A 21 -11.88 -11.53 -10.47
CA GLN A 21 -11.22 -12.82 -10.69
C GLN A 21 -11.05 -13.67 -9.41
N ASP A 22 -11.55 -14.90 -9.50
CA ASP A 22 -11.49 -15.99 -8.52
C ASP A 22 -10.05 -16.55 -8.43
N LEU A 23 -9.08 -15.66 -8.19
CA LEU A 23 -7.64 -15.90 -8.24
C LEU A 23 -7.10 -15.85 -6.81
N GLU A 24 -7.45 -16.86 -6.02
CA GLU A 24 -6.84 -17.07 -4.71
C GLU A 24 -5.35 -17.34 -4.89
N SER A 25 -4.51 -16.40 -4.44
CA SER A 25 -3.05 -16.56 -4.43
C SER A 25 -2.56 -16.48 -2.98
N HIS A 26 -2.02 -17.58 -2.48
CA HIS A 26 -1.43 -17.64 -1.14
C HIS A 26 0.08 -17.47 -1.25
N THR A 27 0.59 -16.37 -0.70
CA THR A 27 2.02 -16.08 -0.65
C THR A 27 2.46 -15.76 0.77
N VAL A 28 3.68 -16.19 1.10
CA VAL A 28 4.33 -15.94 2.38
C VAL A 28 5.72 -15.39 2.10
N ALA A 29 6.16 -14.43 2.90
CA ALA A 29 7.50 -13.90 2.82
C ALA A 29 8.02 -13.51 4.20
N GLU A 30 9.32 -13.73 4.43
CA GLU A 30 10.01 -13.22 5.62
C GLU A 30 10.52 -11.80 5.38
N GLY A 31 10.45 -10.97 6.42
CA GLY A 31 10.84 -9.57 6.35
C GLY A 31 11.28 -9.01 7.69
N ASN A 32 11.91 -7.84 7.65
CA ASN A 32 12.31 -7.10 8.84
C ASN A 32 11.07 -6.44 9.46
N GLY A 33 10.23 -7.25 10.10
CA GLY A 33 8.95 -6.85 10.69
C GLY A 33 7.73 -7.16 9.82
N PRO A 34 6.52 -7.06 10.39
CA PRO A 34 5.28 -7.54 9.77
C PRO A 34 4.93 -6.81 8.48
N VAL A 35 5.08 -5.48 8.44
CA VAL A 35 4.79 -4.66 7.25
C VAL A 35 5.75 -5.00 6.10
N ASN A 36 7.02 -5.28 6.40
CA ASN A 36 7.98 -5.68 5.37
C ASN A 36 7.68 -7.08 4.80
N ALA A 37 7.34 -8.03 5.68
CA ALA A 37 6.94 -9.38 5.30
C ALA A 37 5.71 -9.36 4.39
N LEU A 38 4.67 -8.62 4.80
CA LEU A 38 3.46 -8.39 4.00
C LEU A 38 3.77 -7.78 2.63
N ASN A 39 4.52 -6.68 2.57
CA ASN A 39 4.84 -6.02 1.30
C ASN A 39 5.58 -6.96 0.33
N LYS A 40 6.48 -7.82 0.86
CA LYS A 40 7.15 -8.84 0.03
C LYS A 40 6.18 -9.90 -0.47
N ALA A 41 5.29 -10.41 0.39
CA ALA A 41 4.29 -11.40 0.00
C ALA A 41 3.36 -10.84 -1.09
N LEU A 42 2.85 -9.63 -0.90
CA LEU A 42 2.02 -8.93 -1.88
C LEU A 42 2.76 -8.76 -3.21
N ARG A 43 4.03 -8.34 -3.18
CA ARG A 43 4.85 -8.22 -4.40
C ARG A 43 5.01 -9.56 -5.11
N TYR A 44 5.22 -10.66 -4.39
CA TYR A 44 5.29 -11.99 -5.01
C TYR A 44 3.97 -12.39 -5.67
N ALA A 45 2.83 -12.12 -5.03
CA ALA A 45 1.52 -12.42 -5.60
C ALA A 45 1.26 -11.59 -6.87
N LEU A 46 1.58 -10.29 -6.86
CA LEU A 46 1.28 -9.38 -7.96
C LEU A 46 2.29 -9.44 -9.11
N ASN A 47 3.51 -9.93 -8.88
CA ASN A 47 4.57 -9.88 -9.89
C ASN A 47 4.23 -10.61 -11.20
N ARG A 48 3.45 -11.70 -11.12
CA ARG A 48 3.07 -12.48 -12.31
C ARG A 48 2.20 -11.66 -13.25
N ASP A 49 1.21 -10.96 -12.70
CA ASP A 49 0.17 -10.29 -13.48
C ASP A 49 0.53 -8.80 -13.71
N PHE A 50 1.39 -8.22 -12.88
CA PHE A 50 1.82 -6.81 -12.92
C PHE A 50 3.35 -6.64 -12.79
N PRO A 51 4.15 -7.14 -13.75
CA PRO A 51 5.62 -7.10 -13.68
C PRO A 51 6.20 -5.67 -13.64
N HIS A 52 5.46 -4.68 -14.12
CA HIS A 52 5.87 -3.26 -14.06
C HIS A 52 5.95 -2.73 -12.62
N LEU A 53 5.29 -3.37 -11.64
CA LEU A 53 5.40 -3.01 -10.23
C LEU A 53 6.79 -3.28 -9.64
N GLN A 54 7.65 -4.03 -10.33
CA GLN A 54 9.06 -4.19 -9.92
C GLN A 54 9.82 -2.86 -9.89
N ASN A 55 9.44 -1.92 -10.76
CA ASN A 55 10.08 -0.60 -10.82
C ASN A 55 9.54 0.36 -9.75
N VAL A 56 8.49 -0.04 -9.04
CA VAL A 56 7.87 0.77 -7.97
C VAL A 56 8.61 0.56 -6.67
N HIS A 57 9.15 1.63 -6.11
CA HIS A 57 9.87 1.63 -4.84
C HIS A 57 9.16 2.51 -3.82
N LEU A 58 9.15 2.05 -2.56
CA LEU A 58 8.71 2.85 -1.43
C LEU A 58 9.88 3.77 -1.06
N SER A 59 9.66 5.08 -1.15
CA SER A 59 10.64 6.11 -0.79
C SER A 59 10.51 6.61 0.64
N ASP A 60 9.30 6.58 1.21
CA ASP A 60 9.08 7.05 2.58
C ASP A 60 7.88 6.36 3.23
N PHE A 61 7.95 6.18 4.56
CA PHE A 61 6.90 5.59 5.38
C PHE A 61 6.73 6.41 6.65
N LYS A 62 5.65 7.18 6.73
CA LYS A 62 5.38 8.10 7.83
C LYS A 62 4.11 7.71 8.57
N VAL A 63 4.23 7.54 9.88
CA VAL A 63 3.11 7.26 10.77
C VAL A 63 2.81 8.53 11.58
N ARG A 64 1.54 8.94 11.61
CA ARG A 64 1.07 10.05 12.43
C ARG A 64 -0.13 9.63 13.26
N ILE A 65 -0.06 9.90 14.56
CA ILE A 65 -1.21 9.76 15.45
C ILE A 65 -2.07 11.01 15.27
N LEU A 66 -3.34 10.84 14.90
CA LEU A 66 -4.25 11.96 14.64
C LEU A 66 -4.92 12.47 15.91
N ASP A 67 -5.24 11.56 16.83
CA ASP A 67 -5.89 11.86 18.09
C ASP A 67 -5.14 11.18 19.23
N SER A 68 -4.11 11.86 19.72
CA SER A 68 -3.25 11.34 20.79
C SER A 68 -3.96 11.24 22.14
N ASP A 69 -5.06 11.97 22.34
CA ASP A 69 -5.78 12.01 23.61
C ASP A 69 -6.60 10.72 23.84
N ALA A 70 -6.93 10.01 22.76
CA ALA A 70 -7.60 8.71 22.78
C ALA A 70 -6.68 7.52 23.17
N GLY A 71 -5.39 7.74 23.39
CA GLY A 71 -4.45 6.70 23.81
C GLY A 71 -4.36 5.53 22.82
N THR A 72 -4.69 4.31 23.26
CA THR A 72 -4.67 3.11 22.40
C THR A 72 -5.78 3.06 21.35
N ALA A 73 -6.81 3.89 21.50
CA ALA A 73 -7.88 4.04 20.51
C ALA A 73 -7.57 5.11 19.45
N ALA A 74 -6.39 5.73 19.53
CA ALA A 74 -5.98 6.80 18.64
C ALA A 74 -5.99 6.34 17.18
N THR A 75 -6.64 7.13 16.32
CA THR A 75 -6.58 6.88 14.89
C THR A 75 -5.17 7.19 14.40
N THR A 76 -4.57 6.20 13.74
CA THR A 76 -3.27 6.31 13.12
C THR A 76 -3.46 6.57 11.63
N ARG A 77 -2.72 7.55 11.10
CA ARG A 77 -2.59 7.81 9.67
C ARG A 77 -1.23 7.36 9.21
N VAL A 78 -1.19 6.50 8.21
CA VAL A 78 0.02 6.06 7.54
C VAL A 78 0.06 6.73 6.17
N LEU A 79 1.16 7.43 5.89
CA LEU A 79 1.46 7.96 4.58
C LEU A 79 2.61 7.14 4.01
N ILE A 80 2.42 6.64 2.79
CA ILE A 80 3.45 5.89 2.09
C ILE A 80 3.73 6.58 0.77
N ASP A 81 4.97 7.04 0.60
CA ASP A 81 5.43 7.64 -0.64
C ASP A 81 6.09 6.57 -1.52
N PHE A 82 5.73 6.56 -2.79
CA PHE A 82 6.26 5.66 -3.80
C PHE A 82 6.80 6.44 -5.01
N HIS A 83 7.72 5.81 -5.74
CA HIS A 83 8.15 6.27 -7.05
C HIS A 83 8.42 5.11 -8.02
N ASP A 84 8.32 5.36 -9.32
CA ASP A 84 8.69 4.41 -10.40
C ASP A 84 9.91 4.87 -11.23
N GLY A 85 10.62 5.90 -10.73
CA GLY A 85 11.74 6.55 -11.43
C GLY A 85 11.31 7.70 -12.34
N HIS A 86 10.02 7.83 -12.66
CA HIS A 86 9.47 8.90 -13.49
C HIS A 86 8.45 9.75 -12.73
N ASN A 87 7.61 9.09 -11.94
CA ASN A 87 6.52 9.69 -11.17
C ASN A 87 6.68 9.34 -9.70
N ASN A 88 6.18 10.24 -8.85
CA ASN A 88 6.07 10.05 -7.42
C ASN A 88 4.59 10.16 -7.02
N TRP A 89 4.14 9.34 -6.07
CA TRP A 89 2.80 9.42 -5.52
C TRP A 89 2.78 9.00 -4.05
N THR A 90 1.72 9.40 -3.36
CA THR A 90 1.52 9.13 -1.94
C THR A 90 0.21 8.38 -1.76
N THR A 91 0.22 7.29 -1.00
CA THR A 91 -1.00 6.66 -0.48
C THR A 91 -1.22 7.08 0.97
N VAL A 92 -2.48 7.10 1.39
CA VAL A 92 -2.86 7.43 2.76
C VAL A 92 -3.83 6.37 3.27
N GLY A 93 -3.43 5.67 4.32
CA GLY A 93 -4.30 4.79 5.09
C GLY A 93 -4.58 5.39 6.47
N ALA A 94 -5.78 5.18 6.98
CA ALA A 94 -6.15 5.62 8.33
C ALA A 94 -6.97 4.54 9.02
N SER A 95 -6.48 4.06 10.16
CA SER A 95 -7.18 3.09 11.01
C SER A 95 -6.72 3.27 12.46
N SER A 96 -7.53 2.83 13.41
CA SER A 96 -7.10 2.64 14.81
C SER A 96 -6.07 1.52 14.94
N ASN A 97 -5.92 0.67 13.92
CA ASN A 97 -4.89 -0.37 13.82
C ASN A 97 -3.83 0.02 12.77
N ILE A 98 -2.57 0.14 13.20
CA ILE A 98 -1.46 0.54 12.31
C ILE A 98 -1.21 -0.45 11.17
N ILE A 99 -1.49 -1.74 11.37
CA ILE A 99 -1.29 -2.76 10.34
C ILE A 99 -2.33 -2.59 9.24
N GLU A 100 -3.60 -2.40 9.62
CA GLU A 100 -4.68 -2.12 8.66
C GLU A 100 -4.48 -0.79 7.93
N ALA A 101 -3.94 0.22 8.61
CA ALA A 101 -3.64 1.50 7.97
C ALA A 101 -2.49 1.40 6.93
N SER A 102 -1.74 0.29 6.90
CA SER A 102 -0.53 0.14 6.08
C SER A 102 -0.75 -0.62 4.76
N TRP A 103 -1.95 -1.14 4.46
CA TRP A 103 -2.25 -1.85 3.20
C TRP A 103 -3.50 -1.32 2.49
#